data_AF-A0A3N0V899-F1
#
_entry.id   AF-A0A3N0V899-F1
#
_cell.length_a   1.000
_cell.length_b   1.000
_cell.length_c   1.000
_cell.angle_alpha   90.00
_cell.angle_beta   90.00
_cell.angle_gamma   90.00
#
_symmetry.space_group_name_H-M   'P 1'
#
loop_
_entity.id
_entity.type
_entity.pdbx_description
1 polymer ?
#
loop_
_entity_poly.entity_id
_entity_poly.type
_entity_poly.pdbx_seq_one_letter_code
_entity_poly.pdbx_strand_id
1 'polypeptide(L)'
;MGQPVVATVLLHTEDKDHFNGTDPSEDGDFSSLMLERLEELHTGLDDALIAKGITPCALDVCARQVVNKIIPDTLQLDLSQPDGFPNGRRFEDITVDRILSMALADTTTPGDCYGHPCDVHAFENLPNNPTRNESPFLAQFPYLAAPHPPP
;
A
#
# COMPACT_ATOMS: atom_id res chain seq x y z
N MET A 1 6.84 -4.01 -11.80
CA MET A 1 6.50 -3.37 -10.53
C MET A 1 5.62 -2.15 -10.72
N GLY A 2 4.35 -2.25 -10.32
CA GLY A 2 3.39 -1.15 -10.35
C GLY A 2 3.21 -0.52 -8.97
N GLN A 3 2.73 -1.33 -8.03
CA GLN A 3 2.48 -1.02 -6.64
C GLN A 3 3.73 -1.24 -5.79
N PRO A 4 4.18 -0.22 -5.03
CA PRO A 4 5.41 -0.32 -4.26
C PRO A 4 5.35 -1.40 -3.17
N VAL A 5 4.16 -1.73 -2.66
CA VAL A 5 3.97 -2.62 -1.50
C VAL A 5 4.22 -4.10 -1.80
N VAL A 6 4.08 -4.53 -3.06
CA VAL A 6 4.05 -5.96 -3.42
C VAL A 6 5.40 -6.60 -3.14
N ALA A 7 6.45 -6.14 -3.81
CA ALA A 7 7.80 -6.66 -3.63
C ALA A 7 8.56 -6.10 -2.42
N THR A 8 7.91 -5.28 -1.58
CA THR A 8 8.55 -4.68 -0.38
C THR A 8 7.94 -5.15 0.93
N VAL A 9 6.64 -5.47 0.96
CA VAL A 9 5.93 -5.84 2.18
C VAL A 9 5.20 -7.18 2.03
N LEU A 10 4.54 -7.40 0.88
CA LEU A 10 3.72 -8.58 0.64
C LEU A 10 4.50 -9.79 0.11
N LEU A 11 5.80 -9.64 -0.14
CA LEU A 11 6.70 -10.75 -0.42
C LEU A 11 7.86 -10.73 0.57
N HIS A 12 8.35 -11.91 0.93
CA HIS A 12 9.59 -12.05 1.67
C HIS A 12 10.78 -11.57 0.82
N THR A 13 11.88 -11.19 1.49
CA THR A 13 13.01 -10.53 0.81
C THR A 13 13.68 -11.46 -0.20
N GLU A 14 13.73 -12.75 0.12
CA GLU A 14 14.26 -13.83 -0.71
C GLU A 14 13.51 -14.04 -2.04
N ASP A 15 12.21 -13.74 -2.08
CA ASP A 15 11.37 -13.93 -3.28
C ASP A 15 11.33 -12.70 -4.18
N LYS A 16 11.79 -11.55 -3.66
CA LYS A 16 11.73 -10.25 -4.34
C LYS A 16 12.39 -10.27 -5.72
N ASP A 17 13.61 -10.80 -5.81
CA ASP A 17 14.36 -10.79 -7.07
C ASP A 17 13.73 -11.73 -8.10
N HIS A 18 13.11 -12.83 -7.66
CA HIS A 18 12.38 -13.74 -8.53
C HIS A 18 11.11 -13.06 -9.07
N PHE A 19 10.29 -12.46 -8.19
CA PHE A 19 9.10 -11.71 -8.58
C PHE A 19 9.42 -10.56 -9.55
N ASN A 20 10.50 -9.82 -9.28
CA ASN A 20 10.91 -8.73 -10.17
C ASN A 20 11.49 -9.20 -11.52
N GLY A 21 11.79 -10.49 -11.65
CA GLY A 21 12.33 -11.11 -12.85
C GLY A 21 11.26 -11.73 -13.77
N THR A 22 10.01 -11.87 -13.32
CA THR A 22 8.88 -12.41 -14.09
C THR A 22 8.08 -11.32 -14.79
N ASP A 23 7.27 -11.70 -15.79
CA ASP A 23 6.36 -10.78 -16.44
C ASP A 23 5.16 -10.47 -15.52
N PRO A 24 4.57 -9.25 -15.55
CA PRO A 24 3.41 -8.94 -14.71
C PRO A 24 2.21 -9.87 -14.89
N SER A 25 2.08 -10.51 -16.06
CA SER A 25 1.04 -11.53 -16.29
C SER A 25 1.22 -12.80 -15.44
N GLU A 26 2.42 -13.01 -14.92
CA GLU A 26 2.82 -14.16 -14.08
C GLU A 26 2.75 -13.84 -12.59
N ASP A 27 2.44 -12.59 -12.19
CA ASP A 27 2.38 -12.18 -10.78
C ASP A 27 1.39 -13.02 -9.94
N GLY A 28 0.38 -13.60 -10.59
CA GLY A 28 -0.57 -14.52 -9.97
C GLY A 28 0.09 -15.79 -9.41
N ASP A 29 1.24 -16.21 -9.95
CA ASP A 29 1.97 -17.39 -9.49
C ASP A 29 2.57 -17.20 -8.08
N PHE A 30 2.69 -15.94 -7.63
CA PHE A 30 3.20 -15.58 -6.31
C PHE A 30 2.09 -15.38 -5.27
N SER A 31 0.81 -15.60 -5.62
CA SER A 31 -0.31 -15.30 -4.73
C SER A 31 -0.26 -16.08 -3.42
N SER A 32 0.26 -17.31 -3.43
CA SER A 32 0.40 -18.11 -2.21
C SER A 32 1.43 -17.52 -1.24
N LEU A 33 2.56 -17.03 -1.76
CA LEU A 33 3.59 -16.35 -0.96
C LEU A 33 3.05 -15.03 -0.40
N MET A 34 2.27 -14.30 -1.19
CA MET A 34 1.62 -13.07 -0.72
C MET A 34 0.60 -13.33 0.39
N LEU A 35 -0.18 -14.42 0.28
CA LEU A 35 -1.13 -14.81 1.32
C LEU A 35 -0.44 -15.29 2.60
N GLU A 36 0.63 -16.08 2.48
CA GLU A 36 1.46 -16.49 3.62
C GLU A 36 2.03 -15.25 4.34
N ARG A 37 2.58 -14.31 3.57
CA ARG A 37 3.09 -13.06 4.13
C ARG A 37 2.01 -12.23 4.79
N LEU A 38 0.80 -12.21 4.23
CA LEU A 38 -0.34 -11.50 4.80
C LEU A 38 -0.80 -12.13 6.12
N GLU A 39 -0.82 -13.46 6.21
CA GLU A 39 -1.13 -14.20 7.45
C GLU A 39 -0.11 -13.89 8.56
N GLU A 40 1.18 -13.83 8.23
CA GLU A 40 2.23 -13.42 9.17
C GLU A 40 2.02 -11.99 9.67
N LEU A 41 1.65 -11.06 8.78
CA LEU A 41 1.38 -9.67 9.13
C LEU A 41 0.19 -9.56 10.07
N HIS A 42 -0.91 -10.27 9.79
CA HIS A 42 -2.07 -10.33 10.69
C HIS A 42 -1.68 -10.88 12.06
N THR A 43 -1.00 -12.04 12.08
CA THR A 43 -0.55 -12.67 13.33
C THR A 43 0.35 -11.74 14.15
N GLY A 44 1.23 -10.97 13.49
CA GLY A 44 2.17 -10.07 14.14
C GLY A 44 1.62 -8.70 14.52
N LEU A 45 0.60 -8.19 13.82
CA LEU A 45 0.16 -6.80 13.94
C LEU A 45 -1.28 -6.62 14.42
N ASP A 46 -2.16 -7.62 14.33
CA ASP A 46 -3.58 -7.43 14.65
C ASP A 46 -3.81 -6.90 16.07
N ASP A 47 -3.13 -7.47 17.07
CA ASP A 47 -3.22 -6.99 18.45
C ASP A 47 -2.77 -5.51 18.59
N ALA A 48 -1.74 -5.12 17.85
CA ALA A 48 -1.25 -3.74 17.84
C ALA A 48 -2.22 -2.80 17.12
N LEU A 49 -2.84 -3.24 16.03
CA LEU A 49 -3.87 -2.50 15.29
C LEU A 49 -5.10 -2.29 16.17
N ILE A 50 -5.59 -3.35 16.82
CA ILE A 50 -6.71 -3.29 17.77
C ILE A 50 -6.38 -2.33 18.92
N ALA A 51 -5.16 -2.39 19.47
CA ALA A 51 -4.72 -1.46 20.52
C ALA A 51 -4.66 0.01 20.05
N LYS A 52 -4.52 0.24 18.74
CA LYS A 52 -4.64 1.56 18.10
C LYS A 52 -6.06 1.92 17.68
N GLY A 53 -7.05 1.07 17.95
CA GLY A 53 -8.43 1.30 17.53
C GLY A 53 -8.61 1.18 16.01
N ILE A 54 -7.78 0.38 15.36
CA ILE A 54 -7.98 -0.04 13.97
C ILE A 54 -8.59 -1.44 14.01
N THR A 55 -9.68 -1.63 13.26
CA THR A 55 -10.38 -2.92 13.17
C THR A 55 -9.74 -3.77 12.06
N PRO A 56 -9.04 -4.88 12.38
CA PRO A 56 -8.52 -5.78 11.35
C PRO A 56 -9.66 -6.56 10.68
N CYS A 57 -9.50 -6.88 9.39
CA CYS A 57 -10.38 -7.87 8.75
C CYS A 57 -9.86 -9.29 8.96
N ALA A 58 -10.74 -10.28 8.78
CA ALA A 58 -10.30 -11.65 8.59
C ALA A 58 -9.42 -11.75 7.33
N LEU A 59 -8.42 -12.64 7.35
CA LEU A 59 -7.43 -12.80 6.27
C LEU A 59 -8.08 -12.95 4.88
N ASP A 60 -9.17 -13.71 4.76
CA ASP A 60 -9.86 -13.94 3.49
C ASP A 60 -10.60 -12.70 2.98
N VAL A 61 -11.07 -11.84 3.88
CA VAL A 61 -11.71 -10.56 3.56
C VAL A 61 -10.65 -9.58 3.08
N CYS A 62 -9.58 -9.40 3.86
CA CYS A 62 -8.44 -8.56 3.54
C CYS A 62 -7.79 -8.94 2.20
N ALA A 63 -7.54 -10.23 1.97
CA ALA A 63 -7.00 -10.72 0.70
C ALA A 63 -7.89 -10.33 -0.49
N ARG A 64 -9.22 -10.51 -0.37
CA ARG A 64 -10.17 -10.13 -1.43
C ARG A 64 -10.25 -8.62 -1.66
N GLN A 65 -10.11 -7.81 -0.61
CA GLN A 65 -10.09 -6.35 -0.72
C GLN A 65 -8.91 -5.87 -1.58
N VAL A 66 -7.74 -6.47 -1.38
CA VAL A 66 -6.50 -5.97 -1.98
C VAL A 66 -6.13 -6.63 -3.32
N VAL A 67 -6.51 -7.89 -3.57
CA VAL A 67 -5.99 -8.70 -4.69
C VAL A 67 -6.06 -8.01 -6.06
N ASN A 68 -7.20 -7.38 -6.40
CA ASN A 68 -7.40 -6.70 -7.69
C ASN A 68 -6.58 -5.40 -7.84
N LYS A 69 -5.89 -4.96 -6.79
CA LYS A 69 -5.00 -3.80 -6.79
C LYS A 69 -3.54 -4.18 -6.96
N ILE A 70 -3.17 -5.41 -6.59
CA ILE A 70 -1.78 -5.87 -6.52
C ILE A 70 -1.46 -7.00 -7.51
N ILE A 71 -2.47 -7.68 -8.07
CA ILE A 71 -2.29 -8.74 -9.07
C ILE A 71 -3.17 -8.44 -10.31
N PRO A 72 -2.58 -8.28 -11.51
CA PRO A 72 -1.15 -8.15 -11.75
C PRO A 72 -0.62 -6.82 -11.19
N ASP A 73 0.65 -6.79 -10.79
CA ASP A 73 1.35 -5.66 -10.21
C ASP A 73 1.66 -4.60 -11.27
N THR A 74 0.61 -3.89 -11.66
CA THR A 74 0.59 -2.90 -12.73
C THR A 74 0.01 -1.59 -12.23
N LEU A 75 0.54 -0.47 -12.73
CA LEU A 75 -0.10 0.83 -12.54
C LEU A 75 -1.30 0.90 -13.47
N GLN A 76 -2.49 1.06 -12.89
CA GLN A 76 -3.71 1.27 -13.64
C GLN A 76 -3.94 2.78 -13.81
N LEU A 77 -4.23 3.17 -15.05
CA LEU A 77 -4.49 4.56 -15.41
C LEU A 77 -5.75 4.67 -16.27
N ASP A 78 -6.73 5.38 -15.74
CA ASP A 78 -7.93 5.87 -16.39
C ASP A 78 -7.76 7.39 -16.61
N LEU A 79 -7.57 7.76 -17.88
CA LEU A 79 -7.38 9.16 -18.28
C LEU A 79 -8.63 10.03 -18.13
N SER A 80 -9.77 9.45 -17.77
CA SER A 80 -11.02 10.17 -17.46
C SER A 80 -11.16 10.54 -15.99
N GLN A 81 -10.32 9.99 -15.12
CA GLN A 81 -10.34 10.23 -13.67
C GLN A 81 -9.24 11.23 -13.26
N PRO A 82 -9.41 11.93 -12.12
CA PRO A 82 -8.32 12.69 -11.52
C PRO A 82 -7.07 11.82 -11.29
N ASP A 83 -5.89 12.42 -11.36
CA ASP A 83 -4.63 11.76 -11.06
C ASP A 83 -4.48 11.47 -9.56
N GLY A 84 -3.65 10.47 -9.24
CA GLY A 84 -3.36 10.05 -7.86
C GLY A 84 -3.96 8.69 -7.55
N PHE A 85 -3.53 8.06 -6.45
CA PHE A 85 -3.96 6.70 -6.12
C PHE A 85 -5.50 6.59 -6.01
N PRO A 86 -6.15 5.58 -6.61
CA PRO A 86 -5.57 4.43 -7.31
C PRO A 86 -5.31 4.65 -8.82
N ASN A 87 -5.62 5.83 -9.35
CA ASN A 87 -5.42 6.23 -10.74
C ASN A 87 -3.99 6.77 -10.99
N GLY A 88 -3.00 5.87 -10.89
CA GLY A 88 -1.60 6.24 -10.79
C GLY A 88 -1.18 6.62 -9.37
N ARG A 89 -0.24 7.55 -9.22
CA ARG A 89 0.17 8.10 -7.93
C ARG A 89 0.78 9.50 -8.09
N ARG A 90 0.48 10.39 -7.16
CA ARG A 90 1.21 11.65 -6.95
C ARG A 90 2.42 11.39 -6.06
N PHE A 91 3.37 12.32 -6.05
CA PHE A 91 4.53 12.23 -5.14
C PHE A 91 4.13 12.23 -3.66
N GLU A 92 2.97 12.83 -3.35
CA GLU A 92 2.46 12.98 -1.97
C GLU A 92 1.55 11.82 -1.56
N ASP A 93 1.23 10.91 -2.49
CA ASP A 93 0.37 9.77 -2.17
C ASP A 93 1.14 8.73 -1.34
N ILE A 94 0.68 8.53 -0.10
CA ILE A 94 1.19 7.51 0.82
C ILE A 94 0.60 6.14 0.41
N THR A 95 1.02 5.69 -0.77
CA THR A 95 0.42 4.54 -1.47
C THR A 95 0.56 3.24 -0.69
N VAL A 96 1.69 3.06 0.01
CA VAL A 96 1.93 1.87 0.84
C VAL A 96 0.86 1.77 1.93
N ASP A 97 0.59 2.85 2.66
CA ASP A 97 -0.41 2.86 3.74
C ASP A 97 -1.82 2.63 3.20
N ARG A 98 -2.15 3.15 2.02
CA ARG A 98 -3.46 2.91 1.41
C ARG A 98 -3.68 1.44 1.05
N ILE A 99 -2.64 0.78 0.53
CA ILE A 99 -2.73 -0.64 0.21
C ILE A 99 -2.70 -1.50 1.49
N LEU A 100 -1.87 -1.15 2.47
CA LEU A 100 -1.85 -1.85 3.76
C LEU A 100 -3.16 -1.67 4.53
N SER A 101 -3.85 -0.53 4.39
CA SER A 101 -5.20 -0.35 4.94
C SER A 101 -6.16 -1.39 4.36
N MET A 102 -6.16 -1.60 3.04
CA MET A 102 -6.97 -2.65 2.40
C MET A 102 -6.51 -4.07 2.74
N ALA A 103 -5.21 -4.26 3.00
CA ALA A 103 -4.64 -5.57 3.29
C ALA A 103 -4.78 -5.98 4.76
N LEU A 104 -4.95 -5.05 5.70
CA LEU A 104 -4.90 -5.34 7.14
C LEU A 104 -6.10 -4.81 7.94
N ALA A 105 -6.87 -3.86 7.41
CA ALA A 105 -8.06 -3.32 8.06
C ALA A 105 -9.34 -3.68 7.31
N ASP A 106 -10.45 -3.86 8.04
CA ASP A 106 -11.76 -4.03 7.41
C ASP A 106 -12.24 -2.68 6.84
N THR A 107 -12.00 -2.47 5.54
CA THR A 107 -12.45 -1.28 4.81
C THR A 107 -13.81 -1.47 4.15
N THR A 108 -14.47 -2.61 4.38
CA THR A 108 -15.76 -2.98 3.75
C THR A 108 -16.93 -2.83 4.69
N THR A 109 -16.69 -2.90 5.99
CA THR A 109 -17.68 -2.70 7.05
C THR A 109 -17.48 -1.34 7.71
N PRO A 110 -18.56 -0.57 7.98
CA PRO A 110 -18.44 0.62 8.81
C PRO A 110 -17.83 0.29 10.17
N GLY A 111 -16.74 0.96 10.52
CA GLY A 111 -16.01 0.77 11.76
C GLY A 111 -15.21 2.00 12.15
N ASP A 112 -14.57 1.94 13.32
CA ASP A 112 -13.62 2.94 13.78
C ASP A 112 -12.19 2.47 13.50
N CYS A 113 -11.42 3.38 12.88
CA CYS A 113 -10.03 3.23 12.52
C CYS A 113 -9.28 4.47 13.00
N TYR A 114 -8.88 4.44 14.28
CA TYR A 114 -8.18 5.52 14.96
C TYR A 114 -9.01 6.84 15.04
N GLY A 115 -10.31 6.75 15.34
CA GLY A 115 -11.19 7.92 15.40
C GLY A 115 -11.71 8.40 14.03
N HIS A 116 -11.47 7.62 12.98
CA HIS A 116 -11.91 7.86 11.60
C HIS A 116 -12.70 6.66 11.07
N PRO A 117 -13.54 6.83 10.03
CA PRO A 117 -14.14 5.69 9.34
C PRO A 117 -13.05 4.73 8.83
N CYS A 118 -13.30 3.42 8.95
CA CYS A 118 -12.44 2.41 8.32
C CYS A 118 -12.62 2.42 6.80
N ASP A 119 -11.67 3.06 6.12
CA ASP A 119 -11.56 3.08 4.66
C ASP A 119 -10.09 2.91 4.23
N VAL A 120 -9.81 3.13 2.94
CA VAL A 120 -8.46 3.01 2.37
C VAL A 120 -7.44 3.99 2.97
N HIS A 121 -7.84 4.93 3.82
CA HIS A 121 -6.96 5.89 4.50
C HIS A 121 -6.69 5.53 5.97
N ALA A 122 -7.16 4.37 6.45
CA ALA A 122 -7.02 3.98 7.87
C ALA A 122 -5.59 4.11 8.41
N PHE A 123 -4.58 3.69 7.64
CA PHE A 123 -3.17 3.76 8.05
C PHE A 123 -2.58 5.16 7.80
N GLU A 124 -3.03 5.87 6.77
CA GLU A 124 -2.62 7.26 6.49
C GLU A 124 -3.00 8.21 7.63
N ASN A 125 -4.10 7.91 8.35
CA ASN A 125 -4.54 8.66 9.52
C ASN A 125 -3.68 8.41 10.77
N LEU A 126 -2.80 7.40 10.77
CA LEU A 126 -1.82 7.23 11.84
C LEU A 126 -0.77 8.35 11.74
N PRO A 127 -0.35 8.96 12.87
CA PRO A 127 0.63 10.04 12.88
C PRO A 127 2.07 9.52 12.70
N ASN A 128 2.28 8.60 11.77
CA ASN A 128 3.56 7.94 11.48
C ASN A 128 4.22 8.48 10.21
N ASN A 129 3.45 9.11 9.32
CA ASN A 129 3.96 9.64 8.06
C ASN A 129 4.52 11.06 8.22
N PRO A 130 5.56 11.41 7.44
CA PRO A 130 5.92 12.81 7.26
C PRO A 130 4.74 13.57 6.66
N THR A 131 4.45 14.76 7.19
CA THR A 131 3.28 15.55 6.75
C THR A 131 3.52 16.35 5.47
N ARG A 132 4.78 16.49 5.05
CA ARG A 132 5.21 17.15 3.81
C ARG A 132 6.67 16.86 3.53
N ASN A 133 7.09 17.06 2.29
CA ASN A 133 8.51 17.16 1.93
C ASN A 133 9.18 18.36 2.59
N GLU A 134 10.49 18.26 2.81
CA GLU A 134 11.32 19.35 3.34
C GLU A 134 11.37 20.54 2.37
N SER A 135 11.36 20.25 1.07
CA SER A 135 11.34 21.24 -0.01
C SER A 135 10.07 21.08 -0.85
N PRO A 136 9.39 22.19 -1.23
CA PRO A 136 8.25 22.12 -2.14
C PRO A 136 8.62 21.54 -3.51
N PHE A 137 7.66 20.90 -4.17
CA PHE A 137 7.79 20.50 -5.57
C PHE A 137 7.93 21.71 -6.49
N LEU A 138 8.67 21.54 -7.58
CA LEU A 138 8.81 22.53 -8.63
C LEU A 138 7.55 22.53 -9.50
N ALA A 139 7.10 23.71 -9.94
CA ALA A 139 5.97 23.83 -10.86
C ALA A 139 6.29 23.37 -12.30
N GLN A 140 7.57 23.08 -12.59
CA GLN A 140 8.07 22.69 -13.90
C GLN A 140 9.05 21.53 -13.75
N PHE A 141 9.23 20.77 -14.83
CA PHE A 141 10.19 19.66 -14.89
C PHE A 141 11.59 20.12 -14.41
N PRO A 142 12.26 19.37 -13.50
CA PRO A 142 12.01 17.97 -13.12
C PRO A 142 10.96 17.71 -12.02
N TYR A 143 10.17 18.70 -11.60
CA TYR A 143 9.11 18.63 -10.56
C TYR A 143 9.59 18.30 -9.14
N LEU A 144 10.67 17.55 -8.96
CA LEU A 144 11.32 17.31 -7.67
C LEU A 144 12.34 18.41 -7.34
N ALA A 145 12.50 18.72 -6.05
CA ALA A 145 13.54 19.62 -5.57
C ALA A 145 14.95 19.06 -5.83
N ALA A 146 15.96 19.93 -5.78
CA ALA A 146 17.35 19.49 -5.88
C ALA A 146 17.71 18.53 -4.73
N PRO A 147 18.52 17.48 -4.97
CA PRO A 147 18.94 16.55 -3.93
C PRO A 147 19.71 17.28 -2.83
N HIS A 148 19.60 16.77 -1.59
CA HIS A 148 20.39 17.29 -0.49
C HIS A 148 21.90 17.16 -0.78
N PRO A 149 22.71 18.15 -0.37
CA PRO A 149 24.16 18.03 -0.47
C PRO A 149 24.65 16.85 0.39
N PRO A 150 25.81 16.26 0.04
CA PRO A 150 26.41 15.23 0.88
C PRO A 150 26.64 15.75 2.31
N PRO A 151 26.53 14.88 3.33
CA PRO A 151 26.74 15.26 4.73
C PRO A 151 28.15 15.75 5.03
#